data_AF-A0A7S2DS30-F1
#
_entry.id   AF-A0A7S2DS30-F1
#
_cell.length_a   1.000
_cell.length_b   1.000
_cell.length_c   1.000
_cell.angle_alpha   90.00
_cell.angle_beta   90.00
_cell.angle_gamma   90.00
#
_symmetry.space_group_name_H-M   'P 1'
#
loop_
_entity.id
_entity.type
_entity.pdbx_description
1 polymer ?
#
loop_
_entity_poly.entity_id
_entity_poly.type
_entity_poly.pdbx_seq_one_letter_code
_entity_poly.pdbx_strand_id
1 'polypeptide(L)'
;ALDANWRVRHAALLLMPTLAATLDKASFATAFPVKGFAHRAIDSCSLIRRDWVQACVDIAKLPSYSSAWLEEAVVPLLCARNEEKLYQKRAVLLDGMARLAPHLRVEVLEETLLPLALLMITDKVPNLRLLLANALGDASPHVSLQTVASKVRPALTKLASDEDQDVVEAAQQAMAVCSKHADDRL
;
A
#
# COMPACT_ATOMS: atom_id res chain seq x y z
N ALA A 1 -23.76 5.41 -11.63
CA ALA A 1 -23.33 4.00 -11.51
C ALA A 1 -21.93 3.85 -12.10
N LEU A 2 -21.10 2.94 -11.59
CA LEU A 2 -19.78 2.64 -12.17
C LEU A 2 -19.96 2.00 -13.55
N ASP A 3 -19.17 2.43 -14.55
CA ASP A 3 -19.23 1.90 -15.91
C ASP A 3 -18.91 0.39 -15.93
N ALA A 4 -19.69 -0.40 -16.66
CA ALA A 4 -19.48 -1.85 -16.73
C ALA A 4 -18.12 -2.22 -17.36
N ASN A 5 -17.65 -1.41 -18.30
CA ASN A 5 -16.39 -1.63 -19.00
C ASN A 5 -15.20 -1.18 -18.14
N TRP A 6 -14.41 -2.14 -17.69
CA TRP A 6 -13.22 -1.86 -16.87
C TRP A 6 -12.21 -0.96 -17.58
N ARG A 7 -12.14 -0.96 -18.92
CA ARG A 7 -11.23 -0.09 -19.66
C ARG A 7 -11.61 1.38 -19.55
N VAL A 8 -12.91 1.69 -19.53
CA VAL A 8 -13.39 3.07 -19.30
C VAL A 8 -13.05 3.50 -17.88
N ARG A 9 -13.30 2.62 -16.90
CA ARG A 9 -12.95 2.85 -15.49
C ARG A 9 -11.45 3.09 -15.29
N HIS A 10 -10.62 2.31 -15.98
CA HIS A 10 -9.16 2.40 -15.93
C HIS A 10 -8.64 3.67 -16.63
N ALA A 11 -9.14 3.98 -17.82
CA ALA A 11 -8.79 5.23 -18.52
C ALA A 11 -9.11 6.46 -17.67
N ALA A 12 -10.28 6.49 -17.01
CA ALA A 12 -10.63 7.56 -16.08
C ALA A 12 -9.66 7.65 -14.89
N LEU A 13 -9.20 6.52 -14.36
CA LEU A 13 -8.22 6.47 -13.28
C LEU A 13 -6.86 7.05 -13.71
N LEU A 14 -6.39 6.70 -14.91
CA LEU A 14 -5.10 7.17 -15.43
C LEU A 14 -5.04 8.69 -15.67
N LEU A 15 -6.19 9.34 -15.82
CA LEU A 15 -6.28 10.80 -15.95
C LEU A 15 -6.16 11.54 -14.59
N MET A 16 -6.35 10.84 -13.46
CA MET A 16 -6.42 11.48 -12.14
C MET A 16 -5.16 12.29 -11.79
N PRO A 17 -3.92 11.76 -11.96
CA PRO A 17 -2.73 12.54 -11.66
C PRO A 17 -2.58 13.79 -12.54
N THR A 18 -2.90 13.69 -13.83
CA THR A 18 -2.90 14.84 -14.75
C THR A 18 -3.91 15.90 -14.30
N LEU A 19 -5.12 15.49 -13.95
CA LEU A 19 -6.16 16.42 -13.50
C LEU A 19 -5.77 17.10 -12.18
N ALA A 20 -5.19 16.36 -11.23
CA ALA A 20 -4.64 16.89 -9.99
C ALA A 20 -3.51 17.90 -10.21
N ALA A 21 -2.69 17.71 -11.26
CA ALA A 21 -1.62 18.64 -11.61
C ALA A 21 -2.14 19.93 -12.28
N THR A 22 -3.27 19.85 -12.99
CA THR A 22 -3.83 20.98 -13.75
C THR A 22 -4.83 21.83 -12.97
N LEU A 23 -5.57 21.21 -12.05
CA LEU A 23 -6.60 21.88 -11.25
C LEU A 23 -6.01 22.29 -9.90
N ASP A 24 -6.54 23.37 -9.31
CA ASP A 24 -6.28 23.63 -7.90
C ASP A 24 -6.92 22.54 -7.00
N LYS A 25 -6.41 22.40 -5.77
CA LYS A 25 -6.81 21.32 -4.85
C LYS A 25 -8.32 21.31 -4.55
N ALA A 26 -8.96 22.48 -4.48
CA ALA A 26 -10.40 22.59 -4.19
C ALA A 26 -11.23 22.18 -5.41
N SER A 27 -10.84 22.62 -6.61
CA SER A 27 -11.47 22.19 -7.87
C SER A 27 -11.30 20.69 -8.10
N PHE A 28 -10.10 20.14 -7.86
CA PHE A 28 -9.86 18.70 -7.96
C PHE A 28 -10.70 17.90 -6.98
N ALA A 29 -10.76 18.31 -5.70
CA ALA A 29 -11.58 17.65 -4.69
C ALA A 29 -13.08 17.70 -5.01
N THR A 30 -13.55 18.79 -5.63
CA THR A 30 -14.94 18.95 -6.07
C THR A 30 -15.26 18.06 -7.27
N ALA A 31 -14.40 18.06 -8.28
CA ALA A 31 -14.58 17.29 -9.51
C ALA A 31 -14.43 15.78 -9.27
N PHE A 32 -13.52 15.40 -8.38
CA PHE A 32 -13.20 14.01 -8.05
C PHE A 32 -13.26 13.82 -6.53
N PRO A 33 -14.46 13.73 -5.95
CA PRO A 33 -14.59 13.47 -4.54
C PRO A 33 -13.90 12.15 -4.23
N VAL A 34 -13.21 12.10 -3.08
CA VAL A 34 -12.48 10.93 -2.59
C VAL A 34 -13.30 9.65 -2.73
N LYS A 35 -14.64 9.71 -2.59
CA LYS A 35 -15.56 8.59 -2.81
C LYS A 35 -15.54 8.01 -4.23
N GLY A 36 -15.45 8.81 -5.30
CA GLY A 36 -15.38 8.32 -6.68
C GLY A 36 -14.04 7.66 -7.01
N PHE A 37 -12.97 8.19 -6.42
CA PHE A 37 -11.61 7.65 -6.50
C PHE A 37 -11.45 6.38 -5.65
N ALA A 38 -12.11 6.31 -4.48
CA ALA A 38 -12.00 5.23 -3.50
C ALA A 38 -12.49 3.86 -4.00
N HIS A 39 -13.53 3.82 -4.83
CA HIS A 39 -14.09 2.55 -5.32
C HIS A 39 -13.10 1.79 -6.22
N ARG A 40 -12.09 2.47 -6.77
CA ARG A 40 -11.03 1.86 -7.60
C ARG A 40 -10.15 0.90 -6.79
N ALA A 41 -9.96 1.17 -5.51
CA ALA A 41 -9.19 0.31 -4.60
C ALA A 41 -9.89 -1.04 -4.32
N ILE A 42 -11.19 -1.17 -4.63
CA ILE A 42 -11.96 -2.42 -4.48
C ILE A 42 -12.52 -2.93 -5.81
N ASP A 43 -12.02 -2.41 -6.94
CA ASP A 43 -12.48 -2.77 -8.28
C ASP A 43 -12.29 -4.27 -8.52
N SER A 44 -13.15 -4.89 -9.32
CA SER A 44 -13.02 -6.30 -9.68
C SER A 44 -11.76 -6.57 -10.53
N CYS A 45 -11.32 -5.58 -11.33
CA CYS A 45 -10.12 -5.68 -12.14
C CYS A 45 -8.85 -5.44 -11.30
N SER A 46 -7.91 -6.39 -11.33
CA SER A 46 -6.62 -6.28 -10.61
C SER A 46 -5.77 -5.10 -11.08
N LEU A 47 -5.76 -4.86 -12.40
CA LEU A 47 -5.00 -3.77 -13.00
C LEU A 47 -5.45 -2.41 -12.47
N ILE A 48 -6.75 -2.19 -12.31
CA ILE A 48 -7.30 -0.95 -11.75
C ILE A 48 -6.86 -0.76 -10.29
N ARG A 49 -6.89 -1.83 -9.48
CA ARG A 49 -6.48 -1.74 -8.08
C ARG A 49 -4.99 -1.37 -7.94
N ARG A 50 -4.13 -2.00 -8.74
CA ARG A 50 -2.69 -1.70 -8.78
C ARG A 50 -2.42 -0.27 -9.24
N ASP A 51 -3.01 0.12 -10.37
CA ASP A 51 -2.78 1.45 -10.92
C ASP A 51 -3.44 2.55 -10.08
N TRP A 52 -4.39 2.20 -9.21
CA TRP A 52 -4.94 3.14 -8.24
C TRP A 52 -3.91 3.53 -7.18
N VAL A 53 -3.14 2.55 -6.66
CA VAL A 53 -2.02 2.85 -5.75
C VAL A 53 -0.98 3.70 -6.46
N GLN A 54 -0.66 3.39 -7.73
CA GLN A 54 0.27 4.20 -8.52
C GLN A 54 -0.24 5.63 -8.73
N ALA A 55 -1.53 5.82 -9.03
CA ALA A 55 -2.11 7.15 -9.16
C ALA A 55 -2.02 7.95 -7.85
N CYS A 56 -2.20 7.30 -6.68
CA CYS A 56 -1.98 7.94 -5.39
C CYS A 56 -0.52 8.39 -5.21
N VAL A 57 0.45 7.55 -5.60
CA VAL A 57 1.88 7.90 -5.60
C VAL A 57 2.16 9.10 -6.49
N ASP A 58 1.61 9.11 -7.71
CA ASP A 58 1.86 10.16 -8.69
C ASP A 58 1.24 11.49 -8.23
N ILE A 59 0.04 11.46 -7.63
CA ILE A 59 -0.58 12.65 -7.03
C ILE A 59 0.25 13.16 -5.85
N ALA A 60 0.74 12.27 -4.98
CA ALA A 60 1.55 12.65 -3.81
C ALA A 60 2.89 13.33 -4.17
N LYS A 61 3.40 13.12 -5.39
CA LYS A 61 4.61 13.78 -5.91
C LYS A 61 4.35 15.19 -6.44
N LEU A 62 3.10 15.62 -6.59
CA LEU A 62 2.76 16.94 -7.11
C LEU A 62 3.01 18.03 -6.06
N PRO A 63 3.48 19.23 -6.45
CA PRO A 63 3.83 20.30 -5.50
C PRO A 63 2.68 20.78 -4.59
N SER A 64 1.43 20.68 -5.07
CA SER A 64 0.23 21.09 -4.33
C SER A 64 -0.29 20.02 -3.37
N TYR A 65 0.35 18.85 -3.34
CA TYR A 65 -0.03 17.70 -2.54
C TYR A 65 1.12 17.33 -1.61
N SER A 66 0.79 16.73 -0.47
CA SER A 66 1.76 16.38 0.56
C SER A 66 1.34 15.08 1.25
N SER A 67 2.15 14.61 2.20
CA SER A 67 1.80 13.49 3.07
C SER A 67 0.43 13.71 3.75
N ALA A 68 0.08 14.96 4.11
CA ALA A 68 -1.20 15.29 4.71
C ALA A 68 -2.40 14.92 3.81
N TRP A 69 -2.27 15.09 2.49
CA TRP A 69 -3.33 14.65 1.57
C TRP A 69 -3.45 13.13 1.52
N LEU A 70 -2.34 12.39 1.50
CA LEU A 70 -2.37 10.93 1.57
C LEU A 70 -3.03 10.46 2.86
N GLU A 71 -2.67 11.07 3.98
CA GLU A 71 -3.19 10.77 5.31
C GLU A 71 -4.71 11.02 5.41
N GLU A 72 -5.20 12.11 4.82
CA GLU A 72 -6.62 12.45 4.83
C GLU A 72 -7.44 11.61 3.84
N ALA A 73 -6.96 11.48 2.60
CA ALA A 73 -7.74 10.96 1.49
C ALA A 73 -7.50 9.47 1.19
N VAL A 74 -6.31 8.94 1.46
CA VAL A 74 -5.86 7.62 0.99
C VAL A 74 -5.73 6.62 2.13
N VAL A 75 -5.12 6.99 3.26
CA VAL A 75 -4.89 6.10 4.40
C VAL A 75 -6.18 5.47 4.93
N PRO A 76 -7.30 6.20 5.15
CA PRO A 76 -8.56 5.59 5.60
C PRO A 76 -9.08 4.53 4.63
N LEU A 77 -8.86 4.73 3.32
CA LEU A 77 -9.27 3.78 2.28
C LEU A 77 -8.42 2.51 2.31
N LEU A 78 -7.11 2.63 2.57
CA LEU A 78 -6.23 1.48 2.77
C LEU A 78 -6.63 0.70 4.02
N CYS A 79 -6.87 1.38 5.14
CA CYS A 79 -7.29 0.74 6.39
C CYS A 79 -8.56 -0.10 6.21
N ALA A 80 -9.55 0.45 5.49
CA ALA A 80 -10.80 -0.25 5.19
C ALA A 80 -10.61 -1.53 4.35
N ARG A 81 -9.45 -1.73 3.70
CA ARG A 81 -9.18 -2.98 2.96
C ARG A 81 -9.05 -4.17 3.87
N ASN A 82 -8.64 -4.00 5.13
CA ASN A 82 -8.46 -5.12 6.06
C ASN A 82 -9.77 -5.92 6.29
N GLU A 83 -10.92 -5.27 6.14
CA GLU A 83 -12.26 -5.88 6.34
C GLU A 83 -12.80 -6.61 5.08
N GLU A 84 -12.07 -6.56 3.96
CA GLU A 84 -12.54 -7.17 2.72
C GLU A 84 -12.50 -8.70 2.75
N LYS A 85 -13.58 -9.34 2.30
CA LYS A 85 -13.67 -10.82 2.25
C LYS A 85 -12.71 -11.45 1.25
N LEU A 86 -12.43 -10.75 0.15
CA LEU A 86 -11.58 -11.24 -0.92
C LEU A 86 -10.14 -10.80 -0.67
N TYR A 87 -9.21 -11.76 -0.62
CA TYR A 87 -7.79 -11.47 -0.36
C TYR A 87 -7.21 -10.49 -1.39
N GLN A 88 -7.66 -10.54 -2.65
CA GLN A 88 -7.15 -9.65 -3.71
C GLN A 88 -7.46 -8.17 -3.45
N LYS A 89 -8.45 -7.87 -2.61
CA LYS A 89 -8.79 -6.52 -2.17
C LYS A 89 -8.04 -6.15 -0.88
N ARG A 90 -7.87 -7.12 0.04
CA ARG A 90 -6.98 -6.95 1.22
C ARG A 90 -5.55 -6.65 0.82
N ALA A 91 -5.06 -7.28 -0.25
CA ALA A 91 -3.74 -7.07 -0.84
C ALA A 91 -3.45 -5.61 -1.23
N VAL A 92 -4.48 -4.78 -1.47
CA VAL A 92 -4.30 -3.36 -1.78
C VAL A 92 -3.76 -2.58 -0.58
N LEU A 93 -4.04 -3.01 0.66
CA LEU A 93 -3.39 -2.45 1.85
C LEU A 93 -1.87 -2.66 1.79
N LEU A 94 -1.44 -3.87 1.41
CA LEU A 94 -0.02 -4.25 1.36
C LEU A 94 0.72 -3.48 0.26
N ASP A 95 0.15 -3.44 -0.95
CA ASP A 95 0.71 -2.68 -2.08
C ASP A 95 0.73 -1.17 -1.79
N GLY A 96 -0.34 -0.65 -1.18
CA GLY A 96 -0.43 0.73 -0.73
C GLY A 96 0.63 1.08 0.31
N MET A 97 0.76 0.26 1.36
CA MET A 97 1.78 0.45 2.40
C MET A 97 3.18 0.46 1.80
N ALA A 98 3.52 -0.50 0.95
CA ALA A 98 4.83 -0.61 0.32
C ALA A 98 5.16 0.61 -0.56
N ARG A 99 4.28 0.95 -1.51
CA ARG A 99 4.55 1.99 -2.52
C ARG A 99 4.42 3.41 -2.00
N LEU A 100 3.57 3.64 -0.99
CA LEU A 100 3.37 4.96 -0.40
C LEU A 100 4.29 5.22 0.80
N ALA A 101 5.01 4.22 1.30
CA ALA A 101 5.94 4.38 2.42
C ALA A 101 6.93 5.55 2.28
N PRO A 102 7.56 5.81 1.12
CA PRO A 102 8.45 6.97 0.95
C PRO A 102 7.75 8.33 1.06
N HIS A 103 6.42 8.37 0.97
CA HIS A 103 5.61 9.59 0.89
C HIS A 103 4.75 9.81 2.14
N LEU A 104 4.78 8.87 3.09
CA LEU A 104 4.04 8.93 4.35
C LEU A 104 4.98 9.29 5.50
N ARG A 105 4.41 9.86 6.55
CA ARG A 105 5.13 10.02 7.81
C ARG A 105 5.34 8.66 8.47
N VAL A 106 6.46 8.52 9.18
CA VAL A 106 6.81 7.28 9.86
C VAL A 106 5.74 6.85 10.87
N GLU A 107 5.11 7.80 11.57
CA GLU A 107 4.06 7.49 12.56
C GLU A 107 2.85 6.81 11.89
N VAL A 108 2.46 7.25 10.69
CA VAL A 108 1.34 6.67 9.94
C VAL A 108 1.65 5.24 9.53
N LEU A 109 2.89 4.98 9.10
CA LEU A 109 3.33 3.62 8.78
C LEU A 109 3.33 2.73 10.03
N GLU A 110 3.95 3.18 11.12
CA GLU A 110 4.19 2.34 12.31
C GLU A 110 2.97 2.12 13.20
N GLU A 111 2.10 3.13 13.31
CA GLU A 111 0.96 3.13 14.21
C GLU A 111 -0.35 2.75 13.52
N THR A 112 -0.43 2.90 12.19
CA THR A 112 -1.67 2.65 11.43
C THR A 112 -1.53 1.49 10.44
N LEU A 113 -0.68 1.63 9.42
CA LEU A 113 -0.69 0.67 8.29
C LEU A 113 0.00 -0.65 8.64
N LEU A 114 1.17 -0.61 9.30
CA LEU A 114 1.93 -1.79 9.65
C LEU A 114 1.18 -2.72 10.62
N PRO A 115 0.54 -2.23 11.71
CA PRO A 115 -0.24 -3.09 12.59
C PRO A 115 -1.36 -3.83 11.86
N LEU A 116 -2.05 -3.17 10.92
CA LEU A 116 -3.09 -3.81 10.11
C LEU A 116 -2.52 -4.85 9.15
N ALA A 117 -1.40 -4.55 8.48
CA ALA A 117 -0.72 -5.49 7.60
C ALA A 117 -0.30 -6.76 8.35
N LEU A 118 0.24 -6.62 9.57
CA LEU A 118 0.70 -7.74 10.39
C LEU A 118 -0.43 -8.71 10.81
N LEU A 119 -1.71 -8.30 10.76
CA LEU A 119 -2.83 -9.21 10.97
C LEU A 119 -2.92 -10.30 9.89
N MET A 120 -2.31 -10.08 8.72
CA MET A 120 -2.34 -11.01 7.59
C MET A 120 -1.26 -12.09 7.65
N ILE A 121 -0.40 -12.08 8.69
CA ILE A 121 0.75 -12.99 8.80
C ILE A 121 0.38 -14.47 8.91
N THR A 122 -0.83 -14.78 9.39
CA THR A 122 -1.37 -16.14 9.46
C THR A 122 -2.56 -16.30 8.51
N ASP A 123 -2.67 -15.49 7.47
CA ASP A 123 -3.78 -15.61 6.54
C ASP A 123 -3.76 -16.96 5.82
N LYS A 124 -4.93 -17.56 5.61
CA LYS A 124 -5.03 -18.86 4.93
C LYS A 124 -4.62 -18.83 3.46
N VAL A 125 -4.53 -17.66 2.83
CA VAL A 125 -4.13 -17.52 1.42
C VAL A 125 -2.62 -17.27 1.34
N PRO A 126 -1.81 -18.22 0.84
CA PRO A 126 -0.36 -18.06 0.77
C PRO A 126 0.08 -16.81 -0.01
N ASN A 127 -0.60 -16.52 -1.13
CA ASN A 127 -0.31 -15.32 -1.92
C ASN A 127 -0.49 -14.02 -1.11
N LEU A 128 -1.35 -13.97 -0.10
CA LEU A 128 -1.46 -12.77 0.76
C LEU A 128 -0.28 -12.69 1.75
N ARG A 129 0.17 -13.83 2.29
CA ARG A 129 1.35 -13.91 3.15
C ARG A 129 2.64 -13.56 2.40
N LEU A 130 2.76 -13.98 1.15
CA LEU A 130 3.85 -13.60 0.24
C LEU A 130 3.88 -12.09 0.03
N LEU A 131 2.72 -11.49 -0.31
CA LEU A 131 2.61 -10.04 -0.48
C LEU A 131 2.93 -9.29 0.80
N LEU A 132 2.62 -9.85 1.97
CA LEU A 132 2.99 -9.28 3.26
C LEU A 132 4.51 -9.27 3.44
N ALA A 133 5.19 -10.38 3.14
CA ALA A 133 6.66 -10.45 3.21
C ALA A 133 7.32 -9.34 2.35
N ASN A 134 6.89 -9.21 1.10
CA ASN A 134 7.39 -8.16 0.21
C ASN A 134 7.12 -6.76 0.76
N ALA A 135 5.88 -6.50 1.19
CA ALA A 135 5.51 -5.18 1.71
C ALA A 135 6.27 -4.81 3.00
N LEU A 136 6.59 -5.79 3.85
CA LEU A 136 7.43 -5.61 5.02
C LEU A 136 8.87 -5.25 4.64
N GLY A 137 9.42 -5.90 3.62
CA GLY A 137 10.73 -5.57 3.05
C GLY A 137 10.78 -4.15 2.51
N ASP A 138 9.81 -3.79 1.67
CA ASP A 138 9.71 -2.48 1.01
C ASP A 138 9.44 -1.32 1.99
N ALA A 139 8.68 -1.57 3.07
CA ALA A 139 8.39 -0.56 4.09
C ALA A 139 9.53 -0.42 5.12
N SER A 140 10.40 -1.43 5.27
CA SER A 140 11.49 -1.43 6.27
C SER A 140 12.41 -0.20 6.22
N PRO A 141 12.76 0.39 5.05
CA PRO A 141 13.56 1.61 4.98
C PRO A 141 12.83 2.87 5.44
N HIS A 142 11.51 2.79 5.63
CA HIS A 142 10.68 3.96 5.95
C HIS A 142 10.12 3.93 7.38
N VAL A 143 10.53 2.93 8.16
CA VAL A 143 10.24 2.81 9.59
C VAL A 143 11.53 2.93 10.42
N SER A 144 11.36 3.12 11.72
CA SER A 144 12.42 3.19 12.71
C SER A 144 13.12 1.84 12.86
N LEU A 145 14.41 1.88 13.21
CA LEU A 145 15.18 0.67 13.51
C LEU A 145 14.57 -0.13 14.66
N GLN A 146 13.94 0.53 15.63
CA GLN A 146 13.21 -0.11 16.71
C GLN A 146 12.02 -0.92 16.18
N THR A 147 11.21 -0.35 15.27
CA THR A 147 10.10 -1.07 14.64
C THR A 147 10.59 -2.20 13.74
N VAL A 148 11.71 -2.01 13.02
CA VAL A 148 12.34 -3.10 12.25
C VAL A 148 12.70 -4.27 13.17
N ALA A 149 13.39 -4.00 14.27
CA ALA A 149 13.86 -5.02 15.20
C ALA A 149 12.72 -5.73 15.96
N SER A 150 11.71 -4.98 16.42
CA SER A 150 10.66 -5.49 17.30
C SER A 150 9.44 -6.06 16.58
N LYS A 151 9.15 -5.62 15.35
CA LYS A 151 7.95 -6.02 14.60
C LYS A 151 8.28 -6.67 13.26
N VAL A 152 9.06 -5.99 12.40
CA VAL A 152 9.30 -6.43 11.01
C VAL A 152 10.14 -7.71 10.94
N ARG A 153 11.31 -7.74 11.60
CA ARG A 153 12.19 -8.92 11.59
C ARG A 153 11.50 -10.15 12.17
N PRO A 154 10.83 -10.11 13.35
CA PRO A 154 10.10 -11.26 13.86
C PRO A 154 9.00 -11.76 12.91
N ALA A 155 8.30 -10.84 12.24
CA ALA A 155 7.29 -11.21 11.26
C ALA A 155 7.90 -11.94 10.05
N LEU A 156 9.00 -11.40 9.50
CA LEU A 156 9.73 -12.05 8.41
C LEU A 156 10.33 -13.41 8.82
N THR A 157 10.84 -13.55 10.05
CA THR A 157 11.35 -14.84 10.56
C THR A 157 10.24 -15.90 10.59
N LYS A 158 9.02 -15.50 10.97
CA LYS A 158 7.86 -16.39 10.96
C LYS A 158 7.49 -16.80 9.54
N LEU A 159 7.46 -15.85 8.59
CA LEU A 159 7.17 -16.12 7.18
C LEU A 159 8.30 -16.92 6.49
N ALA A 160 9.53 -16.84 6.97
CA ALA A 160 10.64 -17.67 6.50
C ALA A 160 10.55 -19.14 6.95
N SER A 161 9.63 -19.45 7.87
CA SER A 161 9.28 -20.82 8.29
C SER A 161 7.88 -21.24 7.80
N ASP A 162 7.37 -20.58 6.76
CA ASP A 162 6.05 -20.86 6.21
C ASP A 162 6.00 -22.23 5.49
N GLU A 163 4.80 -22.78 5.33
CA GLU A 163 4.57 -24.05 4.62
C GLU A 163 4.69 -23.89 3.10
N ASP A 164 4.43 -22.69 2.59
CA ASP A 164 4.47 -22.36 1.18
C ASP A 164 5.86 -21.82 0.80
N GLN A 165 6.52 -22.49 -0.14
CA GLN A 165 7.89 -22.19 -0.53
C GLN A 165 8.03 -20.77 -1.12
N ASP A 166 7.02 -20.26 -1.84
CA ASP A 166 7.09 -18.91 -2.41
C ASP A 166 7.02 -17.84 -1.31
N VAL A 167 6.30 -18.12 -0.21
CA VAL A 167 6.26 -17.25 0.98
C VAL A 167 7.62 -17.24 1.68
N VAL A 168 8.25 -18.41 1.82
CA VAL A 168 9.59 -18.55 2.41
C VAL A 168 10.62 -17.75 1.62
N GLU A 169 10.62 -17.87 0.29
CA GLU A 169 11.54 -17.15 -0.59
C GLU A 169 11.35 -15.64 -0.52
N ALA A 170 10.10 -15.16 -0.55
CA ALA A 170 9.79 -13.75 -0.39
C ALA A 170 10.25 -13.20 0.97
N ALA A 171 10.07 -13.96 2.05
CA ALA A 171 10.52 -13.57 3.38
C ALA A 171 12.05 -13.46 3.47
N GLN A 172 12.78 -14.41 2.89
CA GLN A 172 14.25 -14.37 2.85
C GLN A 172 14.77 -13.16 2.04
N GLN A 173 14.15 -12.86 0.89
CA GLN A 173 14.48 -11.68 0.10
C GLN A 173 14.22 -10.39 0.88
N ALA A 174 13.07 -10.27 1.53
CA ALA A 174 12.72 -9.11 2.36
C ALA A 174 13.66 -8.95 3.57
N MET A 175 14.12 -10.05 4.19
CA MET A 175 15.13 -10.01 5.26
C MET A 175 16.46 -9.44 4.78
N ALA A 176 16.89 -9.80 3.57
CA ALA A 176 18.12 -9.26 2.99
C ALA A 176 18.02 -7.74 2.76
N VAL A 177 16.85 -7.24 2.35
CA VAL A 177 16.57 -5.80 2.26
C VAL A 177 16.70 -5.14 3.63
N CYS A 178 16.05 -5.70 4.67
CA CYS A 178 16.10 -5.16 6.03
C CYS A 178 17.52 -5.07 6.61
N SER A 179 18.37 -6.06 6.32
CA SER A 179 19.75 -6.09 6.82
C SER A 179 20.62 -5.02 6.16
N LYS A 180 20.58 -4.89 4.83
CA LYS A 180 21.33 -3.84 4.12
C LYS A 180 21.03 -2.44 4.66
N HIS A 181 19.75 -2.15 4.90
CA HIS A 181 19.34 -0.83 5.40
C HIS A 181 19.68 -0.56 6.86
N ALA A 182 19.79 -1.61 7.69
CA ALA A 182 20.26 -1.45 9.05
C ALA A 182 21.76 -1.11 9.08
N ASP A 183 22.54 -1.73 8.19
CA ASP A 183 23.97 -1.47 8.06
C ASP A 183 24.25 -0.05 7.53
N ASP A 184 23.43 0.46 6.59
CA ASP A 184 23.56 1.83 6.04
C ASP A 184 23.25 2.96 7.04
N ARG A 185 22.65 2.64 8.21
CA ARG A 185 22.23 3.62 9.23
C ARG A 185 23.12 3.64 10.49
N LEU A 186 24.12 2.77 10.56
CA LEU A 186 25.13 2.70 11.61
C LEU A 186 26.39 3.46 11.20
#